data_AF-A0A968QG21-F1
#
_entry.id   AF-A0A968QG21-F1
#
_cell.length_a   1.000
_cell.length_b   1.000
_cell.length_c   1.000
_cell.angle_alpha   90.00
_cell.angle_beta   90.00
_cell.angle_gamma   90.00
#
_symmetry.space_group_name_H-M   'P 1'
#
loop_
_entity.id
_entity.type
_entity.pdbx_description
1 polymer ?
#
loop_
_entity_poly.entity_id
_entity_poly.type
_entity_poly.pdbx_seq_one_letter_code
_entity_poly.pdbx_strand_id
1 'polypeptide(L)' 'MSRPGGNPALTEHQFTTDREEPCTAKLQVRVPPSMLDELKEYQNWQEIVRQVLAEELVKLRKQKKTG' A
#
# COMPACT_ATOMS: atom_id res chain seq x y z
N MET A 1 -0.19 -34.72 10.41
CA MET A 1 1.19 -34.60 9.88
C MET A 1 1.15 -33.76 8.61
N SER A 2 1.84 -32.63 8.59
CA SER A 2 2.10 -31.86 7.36
C SER A 2 2.88 -32.74 6.37
N ARG A 3 2.61 -32.61 5.06
CA ARG A 3 3.30 -33.39 4.03
C ARG A 3 4.82 -33.10 4.07
N PRO A 4 5.71 -34.11 4.01
CA PRO A 4 7.17 -33.96 4.13
C PRO A 4 7.84 -33.31 2.90
N GLY A 5 7.20 -32.29 2.30
CA GLY A 5 7.70 -31.58 1.11
C GLY A 5 7.10 -30.20 0.89
N GLY A 6 6.28 -29.67 1.82
CA GLY A 6 5.63 -28.38 1.65
C GLY A 6 4.70 -28.32 0.42
N ASN A 7 4.28 -27.10 0.04
CA ASN A 7 3.58 -26.87 -1.22
C ASN A 7 4.61 -26.42 -2.28
N PRO A 8 4.89 -27.20 -3.34
CA PRO A 8 5.86 -26.81 -4.37
C PRO A 8 5.43 -25.57 -5.16
N ALA A 9 4.14 -25.22 -5.19
CA ALA A 9 3.63 -24.01 -5.82
C ALA A 9 3.82 -22.73 -4.97
N LEU A 10 4.47 -22.83 -3.81
CA LEU A 10 4.67 -21.67 -2.92
C LEU A 10 5.56 -20.60 -3.57
N THR A 11 6.54 -20.98 -4.39
CA THR A 11 7.41 -20.06 -5.12
C THR A 11 6.68 -19.30 -6.22
N GLU A 12 5.65 -19.88 -6.83
CA GLU A 12 4.86 -19.24 -7.91
C GLU A 12 3.77 -18.32 -7.37
N HIS A 13 3.33 -18.55 -6.13
CA HIS A 13 2.29 -17.76 -5.46
C HIS A 13 2.82 -16.94 -4.27
N GLN A 14 4.14 -16.75 -4.19
CA GLN A 14 4.73 -15.90 -3.18
C GLN A 14 4.35 -14.45 -3.45
N PHE A 15 3.69 -13.81 -2.48
CA PHE A 15 3.51 -12.36 -2.49
C PHE A 15 4.87 -11.68 -2.27
N THR A 16 5.59 -11.40 -3.36
CA THR A 16 6.80 -10.59 -3.34
C THR A 16 6.44 -9.11 -3.40
N THR A 17 7.06 -8.29 -2.55
CA THR A 17 6.89 -6.83 -2.61
C THR A 17 8.25 -6.15 -2.51
N ASP A 18 8.52 -5.20 -3.41
CA ASP A 18 9.77 -4.44 -3.54
C ASP A 18 9.86 -3.28 -2.51
N ARG A 19 9.31 -3.46 -1.31
CA ARG A 19 9.12 -2.38 -0.32
C ARG A 19 10.25 -2.42 0.70
N GLU A 20 10.88 -1.27 0.98
CA GLU A 20 11.91 -1.14 2.03
C GLU A 20 11.34 -1.43 3.44
N GLU A 21 10.08 -1.05 3.70
CA GLU A 21 9.44 -1.23 4.99
C GLU A 21 8.08 -1.93 4.89
N PRO A 22 7.74 -2.83 5.83
CA PRO A 22 6.46 -3.52 5.84
C PRO A 22 5.33 -2.55 6.23
N CYS A 23 4.17 -2.67 5.58
CA CYS A 23 3.02 -1.79 5.80
C CYS A 23 2.18 -2.21 7.02
N THR A 24 2.81 -2.29 8.19
CA THR A 24 2.20 -2.75 9.45
C THR A 24 1.35 -1.68 10.14
N ALA A 25 1.57 -0.40 9.82
CA ALA A 25 0.84 0.73 10.39
C ALA A 25 -0.56 0.90 9.75
N LYS A 26 -1.57 1.19 10.58
CA LYS A 26 -2.94 1.47 10.13
C LYS A 26 -3.20 2.98 10.13
N LEU A 27 -3.58 3.51 8.98
CA LEU A 27 -4.08 4.88 8.81
C LEU A 27 -5.60 4.84 8.57
N GLN A 28 -6.37 5.59 9.35
CA GLN A 28 -7.83 5.74 9.16
C GLN A 28 -8.13 7.22 8.89
N VAL A 29 -8.70 7.51 7.72
CA VAL A 29 -9.06 8.87 7.29
C VAL A 29 -10.51 8.86 6.84
N ARG A 30 -11.27 9.90 7.21
CA ARG A 30 -12.62 10.11 6.69
C ARG A 30 -12.53 10.83 5.35
N VAL A 31 -13.13 10.24 4.32
CA VAL A 31 -13.26 10.83 2.98
C VAL A 31 -14.74 10.94 2.60
N PRO A 32 -15.11 11.84 1.68
CA PRO A 32 -16.46 11.89 1.14
C PRO A 32 -16.87 10.54 0.53
N PRO A 33 -18.15 10.15 0.60
CA PRO A 33 -18.62 8.85 0.11
C PRO A 33 -18.36 8.68 -1.39
N SER A 34 -18.61 9.72 -2.20
CA SER A 34 -18.37 9.69 -3.66
C SER A 34 -16.93 9.38 -4.03
N MET A 35 -15.96 9.90 -3.27
CA MET A 35 -14.53 9.64 -3.50
C MET A 35 -14.15 8.21 -3.10
N LEU A 36 -14.81 7.66 -2.08
CA LEU A 36 -14.58 6.28 -1.66
C LEU A 36 -15.12 5.29 -2.69
N ASP A 37 -16.30 5.56 -3.23
CA ASP A 37 -16.89 4.75 -4.30
C ASP A 37 -16.00 4.79 -5.55
N GLU A 38 -15.55 5.96 -5.98
CA GLU A 38 -14.61 6.11 -7.10
C GLU A 38 -13.29 5.35 -6.86
N LEU A 39 -12.70 5.47 -5.65
CA LEU A 39 -11.48 4.73 -5.31
C LEU A 39 -11.65 3.21 -5.40
N LYS A 40 -12.81 2.69 -5.00
CA LYS A 40 -13.10 1.24 -5.04
C LYS A 40 -13.21 0.67 -6.46
N GLU A 41 -13.49 1.50 -7.46
CA GLU A 41 -13.55 1.08 -8.86
C GLU A 41 -12.16 0.75 -9.42
N TYR A 42 -11.09 1.30 -8.83
CA TYR A 42 -9.73 1.03 -9.25
C TYR A 42 -9.18 -0.27 -8.64
N GLN A 43 -8.57 -1.10 -9.48
CA GLN A 43 -7.81 -2.25 -9.01
C GLN A 43 -6.60 -1.77 -8.20
N ASN A 44 -6.38 -2.36 -7.02
CA ASN A 44 -5.28 -2.02 -6.12
C ASN A 44 -5.29 -0.56 -5.60
N TRP A 45 -6.49 -0.01 -5.35
CA TRP A 45 -6.68 1.37 -4.86
C TRP A 45 -5.87 1.70 -3.60
N GLN A 46 -5.57 0.73 -2.75
CA GLN A 46 -4.75 0.93 -1.56
C GLN A 46 -3.32 1.39 -1.91
N GLU A 47 -2.74 0.88 -3.00
CA GLU A 47 -1.41 1.27 -3.44
C GLU A 47 -1.43 2.66 -4.08
N ILE A 48 -2.50 2.99 -4.80
CA ILE A 48 -2.72 4.34 -5.36
C ILE A 48 -2.75 5.37 -4.22
N VAL A 49 -3.56 5.12 -3.19
CA VAL A 49 -3.63 6.01 -2.02
C VAL A 49 -2.27 6.15 -1.34
N ARG A 50 -1.48 5.06 -1.25
CA ARG A 50 -0.14 5.11 -0.69
C ARG A 50 0.82 5.97 -1.52
N GLN A 51 0.79 5.84 -2.85
CA GLN A 51 1.63 6.64 -3.75
C GLN A 51 1.29 8.13 -3.64
N VAL A 52 0.01 8.48 -3.69
CA VAL A 52 -0.47 9.86 -3.54
C VAL A 52 -0.01 10.46 -2.19
N LEU A 53 -0.15 9.70 -1.10
CA LEU A 53 0.35 10.11 0.21
C LEU A 53 1.86 10.32 0.23
N ALA A 54 2.63 9.42 -0.39
CA ALA A 54 4.09 9.51 -0.44
C ALA A 54 4.56 10.75 -1.22
N GLU A 55 3.97 11.02 -2.39
CA GLU A 55 4.27 12.20 -3.20
C GLU A 55 3.97 13.50 -2.44
N GLU A 56 2.83 13.57 -1.78
CA GLU A 56 2.43 14.75 -1.02
C GLU A 56 3.34 14.97 0.19
N LEU A 57 3.75 13.89 0.88
CA LEU A 57 4.76 13.97 1.95
C LEU A 57 6.11 14.49 1.44
N VAL A 58 6.54 14.12 0.24
CA VAL A 58 7.77 14.66 -0.38
C VAL A 58 7.64 16.17 -0.60
N LYS A 59 6.51 16.66 -1.11
CA LYS A 59 6.26 18.09 -1.30
C LYS A 59 6.25 18.84 0.04
N LEU A 60 5.55 18.32 1.05
CA LEU A 60 5.48 18.94 2.38
C LEU A 60 6.85 18.98 3.07
N ARG A 61 7.68 17.93 2.90
CA ARG A 61 9.07 17.92 3.38
C ARG A 61 9.93 18.99 2.70
N LYS A 62 9.73 19.24 1.41
CA LYS A 62 10.41 20.32 0.68
C LYS A 62 9.98 21.69 1.21
N GLN A 63 8.68 21.90 1.42
CA GLN A 63 8.16 23.16 1.96
C GLN A 63 8.67 23.45 3.39
N LYS A 64 8.74 22.42 4.24
CA LYS A 64 9.28 22.55 5.62
C LYS A 64 10.77 22.89 5.70
N LYS A 65 11.55 22.69 4.65
CA LYS A 65 13.00 23.03 4.64
C LYS A 65 13.27 24.48 4.24
N THR A 66 12.25 25.21 3.78
CA THR A 66 12.37 26.58 3.27
C THR A 66 11.90 27.64 4.27
N GLY A 67 11.51 27.25 5.49
CA GLY A 67 11.17 28.15 6.60
C GLY A 67 11.98 27.82 7.84
#